data_AF-A0A9P7EFJ5-F1
#
_entry.id   AF-A0A9P7EFJ5-F1
#
_cell.length_a   1.000
_cell.length_b   1.000
_cell.length_c   1.000
_cell.angle_alpha   90.00
_cell.angle_beta   90.00
_cell.angle_gamma   90.00
#
_symmetry.space_group_name_H-M   'P 1'
#
loop_
_entity.id
_entity.type
_entity.pdbx_description
1 polymer ?
#
loop_
_entity_poly.entity_id
_entity_poly.type
_entity_poly.pdbx_seq_one_letter_code
_entity_poly.pdbx_strand_id
1 'polypeptide(L)'
;MQTLPAEEEPWHPFQSHGDFEFSEIALDPALNKNQVDQLLSFMARISQGQAQITLKNKANLHKALDNAAAELTPFSKHKVKVPYKKEEWVYKVHVCPLWDWALDLLDNPLLAPHFVWDVQCVYKHDGDQWWDIQSRLLPDLKAAPFCFILYADKTRLSSHGTVKGHPVVVCCTNLPVKIQNSKGIGSGWVVRWLPIVPKDTSKEGKLRYTTLKCVVWHKSFVKLLVNLDQYLKTGCMMSLICGVQCKCSCPVCLVPLNELHNLSKTFPIRGGVHLLGELKMILTDLGCEAEDKFEKQITEFPRWHAEGINY
;
A
#
# COMPACT_ATOMS: atom_id res chain seq x y z
N MET A 1 -11.43 67.36 -15.68
CA MET A 1 -11.13 66.00 -15.17
C MET A 1 -12.34 65.55 -14.36
N GLN A 2 -13.14 64.63 -14.90
CA GLN A 2 -14.20 63.99 -14.11
C GLN A 2 -13.52 63.02 -13.14
N THR A 3 -13.67 63.26 -11.85
CA THR A 3 -13.31 62.33 -10.78
C THR A 3 -14.21 61.11 -10.88
N LEU A 4 -13.62 59.94 -11.11
CA LEU A 4 -14.30 58.64 -10.99
C LEU A 4 -14.98 58.57 -9.61
N PRO A 5 -16.23 58.10 -9.51
CA PRO A 5 -16.85 57.89 -8.21
C PRO A 5 -15.99 56.91 -7.41
N ALA A 6 -15.76 57.21 -6.14
CA ALA A 6 -15.09 56.27 -5.23
C ALA A 6 -15.87 54.96 -5.28
N GLU A 7 -15.22 53.87 -5.71
CA GLU A 7 -15.81 52.53 -5.58
C GLU A 7 -16.06 52.30 -4.09
N GLU A 8 -17.32 52.39 -3.67
CA GLU A 8 -17.68 52.41 -2.24
C GLU A 8 -17.33 51.09 -1.55
N GLU A 9 -17.10 50.01 -2.31
CA GLU A 9 -16.68 48.71 -1.79
C GLU A 9 -15.81 47.97 -2.82
N PRO A 10 -14.49 47.82 -2.61
CA PRO A 10 -13.59 47.15 -3.57
C PRO A 10 -13.86 45.65 -3.75
N TRP A 11 -14.74 45.08 -2.91
CA TRP A 11 -15.17 43.68 -2.99
C TRP A 11 -16.48 43.48 -3.77
N HIS A 12 -17.14 44.52 -4.30
CA HIS A 12 -18.26 44.30 -5.22
C HIS A 12 -17.76 43.58 -6.49
N PRO A 13 -18.44 42.54 -7.01
CA PRO A 13 -19.84 42.14 -6.82
C PRO A 13 -20.12 41.11 -5.72
N PHE A 14 -19.16 40.83 -4.83
CA PHE A 14 -19.37 39.88 -3.73
C PHE A 14 -20.28 40.46 -2.65
N GLN A 15 -21.11 39.60 -2.03
CA GLN A 15 -22.08 39.99 -1.00
C GLN A 15 -21.42 40.38 0.33
N SER A 16 -20.19 39.93 0.57
CA SER A 16 -19.41 40.28 1.74
C SER A 16 -17.91 40.29 1.42
N HIS A 17 -17.16 41.07 2.20
CA HIS A 17 -15.69 41.03 2.16
C HIS A 17 -15.14 39.62 2.43
N GLY A 18 -15.81 38.84 3.28
CA GLY A 18 -15.44 37.45 3.57
C GLY A 18 -15.58 36.52 2.36
N ASP A 19 -16.62 36.72 1.55
CA ASP A 19 -16.79 35.96 0.29
C ASP A 19 -15.71 36.31 -0.73
N PHE A 20 -15.33 37.59 -0.80
CA PHE A 20 -14.23 38.05 -1.65
C PHE A 20 -12.89 37.43 -1.23
N GLU A 21 -12.52 37.53 0.06
CA GLU A 21 -11.28 36.97 0.59
C GLU A 21 -11.24 35.44 0.46
N PHE A 22 -12.35 34.75 0.77
CA PHE A 22 -12.44 33.31 0.56
C PHE A 22 -12.30 32.92 -0.91
N SER A 23 -12.86 33.72 -1.83
CA SER A 23 -12.73 33.46 -3.27
C SER A 23 -11.27 33.55 -3.73
N GLU A 24 -10.50 34.52 -3.23
CA GLU A 24 -9.06 34.63 -3.53
C GLU A 24 -8.30 33.41 -3.01
N ILE A 25 -8.56 33.00 -1.76
CA ILE A 25 -7.96 31.80 -1.14
C ILE A 25 -8.33 30.52 -1.89
N ALA A 26 -9.52 30.44 -2.48
CA ALA A 26 -9.97 29.28 -3.25
C ALA A 26 -9.41 29.27 -4.68
N LEU A 27 -9.27 30.45 -5.30
CA LEU A 27 -8.83 30.58 -6.69
C LEU A 27 -7.31 30.47 -6.85
N ASP A 28 -6.51 31.00 -5.91
CA ASP A 28 -5.05 30.94 -5.97
C ASP A 28 -4.51 29.49 -6.13
N PRO A 29 -4.94 28.51 -5.30
CA PRO A 29 -4.58 27.11 -5.49
C PRO A 29 -5.50 26.36 -6.48
N ALA A 30 -6.45 27.04 -7.13
CA ALA A 30 -7.46 26.47 -8.03
C ALA A 30 -8.24 25.30 -7.40
N LEU A 31 -8.85 25.51 -6.24
CA LEU A 31 -9.67 24.51 -5.58
C LEU A 31 -10.82 24.07 -6.48
N ASN A 32 -11.08 22.76 -6.53
CA ASN A 32 -12.22 22.24 -7.26
C ASN A 32 -13.53 22.42 -6.47
N LYS A 33 -14.67 22.28 -7.17
CA LYS A 33 -16.01 22.41 -6.58
C LYS A 33 -16.18 21.64 -5.26
N ASN A 34 -15.77 20.37 -5.22
CA ASN A 34 -15.93 19.56 -4.01
C ASN A 34 -15.09 20.08 -2.84
N GLN A 35 -13.89 20.60 -3.11
CA GLN A 35 -13.03 21.19 -2.08
C GLN A 35 -13.64 22.48 -1.53
N VAL A 36 -14.17 23.33 -2.42
CA VAL A 36 -14.86 24.57 -2.04
C VAL A 36 -16.09 24.26 -1.18
N ASP A 37 -16.96 23.35 -1.63
CA ASP A 37 -18.17 22.95 -0.90
C ASP A 37 -17.83 22.36 0.48
N GLN A 38 -16.76 21.55 0.58
CA GLN A 38 -16.29 20.98 1.84
C GLN A 38 -15.78 22.04 2.81
N LEU A 39 -15.01 23.03 2.32
CA LEU A 39 -14.51 24.12 3.16
C LEU A 39 -15.64 25.01 3.67
N LEU A 40 -16.58 25.40 2.81
CA LEU A 40 -17.76 26.18 3.20
C LEU A 40 -18.59 25.45 4.25
N SER A 41 -18.87 24.16 4.04
CA SER A 41 -19.58 23.33 5.02
C SER A 41 -18.84 23.24 6.36
N PHE A 42 -17.51 23.12 6.33
CA PHE A 42 -16.70 23.06 7.54
C PHE A 42 -16.68 24.39 8.30
N MET A 43 -16.56 25.52 7.60
CA MET A 43 -16.63 26.85 8.22
C MET A 43 -18.01 27.12 8.84
N ALA A 44 -19.10 26.69 8.19
CA ALA A 44 -20.45 26.77 8.76
C ALA A 44 -20.58 25.93 10.04
N ARG A 45 -19.98 24.74 10.10
CA ARG A 45 -19.96 23.92 11.32
C ARG A 45 -19.17 24.59 12.45
N ILE A 46 -18.07 25.28 12.14
CA ILE A 46 -17.29 26.04 13.12
C ILE A 46 -18.10 27.21 13.67
N SER A 47 -18.77 27.99 12.79
CA SER A 47 -19.59 29.13 13.23
C SER A 47 -20.80 28.70 14.07
N GLN A 48 -21.30 27.49 13.86
CA GLN A 48 -22.35 26.86 14.67
C GLN A 48 -21.83 26.19 15.96
N GLY A 49 -20.52 26.21 16.24
CA GLY A 49 -19.92 25.59 17.41
C GLY A 49 -19.85 24.05 17.39
N GLN A 50 -20.09 23.42 16.23
CA GLN A 50 -20.07 21.96 16.05
C GLN A 50 -18.67 21.40 15.75
N ALA A 51 -17.69 22.26 15.50
CA ALA A 51 -16.31 21.89 15.23
C ALA A 51 -15.35 22.99 15.71
N GLN A 52 -14.11 22.61 16.01
CA GLN A 52 -13.06 23.54 16.40
C GLN A 52 -11.75 23.16 15.71
N ILE A 53 -11.02 24.17 15.22
CA ILE A 53 -9.64 24.01 14.74
C ILE A 53 -8.70 24.56 15.80
N THR A 54 -7.76 23.73 16.25
CA THR A 54 -6.71 24.13 17.21
C THR A 54 -5.38 24.46 16.52
N LEU A 55 -5.24 24.12 15.25
CA LEU A 55 -4.07 24.39 14.42
C LEU A 55 -3.95 25.89 14.13
N LYS A 56 -2.80 26.50 14.45
CA LYS A 56 -2.59 27.94 14.27
C LYS A 56 -1.78 28.31 13.04
N ASN A 57 -0.99 27.37 12.53
CA ASN A 57 -0.09 27.60 11.40
C ASN A 57 0.30 26.28 10.73
N LYS A 58 0.99 26.42 9.59
CA LYS A 58 1.52 25.30 8.81
C LYS A 58 2.45 24.38 9.62
N ALA A 59 3.23 24.92 10.57
CA ALA A 59 4.10 24.10 11.40
C ALA A 59 3.31 23.21 12.37
N ASN A 60 2.20 23.71 12.96
CA ASN A 60 1.31 22.88 13.76
C ASN A 60 0.62 21.81 12.92
N LEU A 61 0.18 22.14 11.71
CA LEU A 61 -0.40 21.17 10.79
C LEU A 61 0.61 20.06 10.45
N HIS A 62 1.82 20.42 10.01
CA HIS A 62 2.86 19.43 9.71
C HIS A 62 3.21 18.59 10.93
N LYS A 63 3.39 19.18 12.11
CA LYS A 63 3.66 18.43 13.34
C LYS A 63 2.53 17.44 13.67
N ALA A 64 1.27 17.84 13.50
CA ALA A 64 0.13 16.95 13.72
C ALA A 64 0.12 15.80 12.71
N LEU A 65 0.42 16.08 11.43
CA LEU A 65 0.54 15.07 10.39
C LEU A 65 1.73 14.14 10.60
N ASP A 66 2.88 14.65 11.04
CA ASP A 66 4.08 13.87 11.34
C ASP A 66 3.84 12.94 12.54
N ASN A 67 3.16 13.45 13.59
CA ASN A 67 2.74 12.63 14.71
C ASN A 67 1.78 11.52 14.26
N ALA A 68 0.78 11.85 13.44
CA ALA A 68 -0.15 10.85 12.92
C ALA A 68 0.55 9.83 12.01
N ALA A 69 1.54 10.26 11.23
CA ALA A 69 2.34 9.36 10.39
C ALA A 69 3.27 8.48 11.21
N ALA A 70 3.70 8.91 12.41
CA ALA A 70 4.54 8.12 13.31
C ALA A 70 3.80 6.96 13.99
N GLU A 71 2.46 6.99 14.00
CA GLU A 71 1.62 5.87 14.44
C GLU A 71 1.57 4.73 13.40
N LEU A 72 2.08 4.96 12.19
CA LEU A 72 2.14 3.97 11.12
C LEU A 72 3.59 3.63 10.78
N THR A 73 3.78 2.50 10.10
CA THR A 73 5.08 2.06 9.64
C THR A 73 5.73 3.11 8.71
N PRO A 74 6.90 3.66 9.09
CA PRO A 74 7.57 4.67 8.29
C PRO A 74 8.28 4.07 7.07
N PHE A 75 8.50 4.91 6.06
CA PHE A 75 9.36 4.54 4.94
C PHE A 75 10.83 4.56 5.31
N SER A 76 11.55 3.51 4.93
CA SER A 76 12.99 3.40 5.01
C SER A 76 13.65 3.66 3.65
N LYS A 77 14.86 4.23 3.67
CA LYS A 77 15.66 4.52 2.47
C LYS A 77 16.71 3.44 2.28
N HIS A 78 16.71 2.79 1.12
CA HIS A 78 17.69 1.79 0.73
C HIS A 78 18.46 2.21 -0.51
N LYS A 79 19.68 1.68 -0.64
CA LYS A 79 20.51 1.82 -1.84
C LYS A 79 20.58 0.47 -2.54
N VAL A 80 20.26 0.44 -3.83
CA VAL A 80 20.38 -0.73 -4.69
C VAL A 80 21.55 -0.50 -5.63
N LYS A 81 22.55 -1.37 -5.53
CA LYS A 81 23.76 -1.35 -6.34
C LYS A 81 23.65 -2.36 -7.47
N VAL A 82 23.85 -1.91 -8.71
CA VAL A 82 23.82 -2.77 -9.89
C VAL A 82 25.06 -2.53 -10.74
N PRO A 83 25.88 -3.56 -10.99
CA PRO A 83 27.00 -3.44 -11.90
C PRO A 83 26.50 -3.31 -13.34
N TYR A 84 26.99 -2.32 -14.07
CA TYR A 84 26.66 -2.09 -15.47
C TYR A 84 27.89 -1.56 -16.21
N LYS A 85 28.33 -2.25 -17.27
CA LYS A 85 29.49 -1.86 -18.10
C LYS A 85 30.76 -1.50 -17.29
N LYS A 86 31.07 -2.31 -16.27
CA LYS A 86 32.22 -2.13 -15.33
C LYS A 86 32.09 -0.95 -14.35
N GLU A 87 30.96 -0.26 -14.33
CA GLU A 87 30.62 0.76 -13.34
C GLU A 87 29.56 0.24 -12.36
N GLU A 88 29.55 0.74 -11.13
CA GLU A 88 28.50 0.44 -10.16
C GLU A 88 27.47 1.57 -10.13
N TRP A 89 26.24 1.27 -10.56
CA TRP A 89 25.14 2.23 -10.54
C TRP A 89 24.36 2.08 -9.23
N VAL A 90 24.11 3.21 -8.56
CA VAL A 90 23.43 3.25 -7.26
C VAL A 90 22.07 3.92 -7.39
N TYR A 91 21.02 3.19 -7.06
CA TYR A 91 19.65 3.69 -7.05
C TYR A 91 19.15 3.84 -5.62
N LYS A 92 18.56 5.00 -5.30
CA LYS A 92 17.87 5.22 -4.03
C LYS A 92 16.44 4.70 -4.13
N VAL A 93 16.03 3.92 -3.15
CA VAL A 93 14.71 3.26 -3.10
C VAL A 93 14.09 3.58 -1.76
N HIS A 94 12.83 3.98 -1.77
CA HIS A 94 12.04 4.23 -0.57
C HIS A 94 11.03 3.09 -0.43
N VAL A 95 11.01 2.44 0.73
CA VAL A 95 10.23 1.23 0.98
C VAL A 95 9.59 1.30 2.36
N CYS A 96 8.31 0.99 2.44
CA CYS A 96 7.61 0.59 3.65
C CYS A 96 7.53 -0.95 3.59
N PRO A 97 8.21 -1.69 4.48
CA PRO A 97 8.22 -3.16 4.42
C PRO A 97 6.80 -3.71 4.53
N LEU A 98 6.47 -4.72 3.71
CA LEU A 98 5.10 -5.23 3.62
C LEU A 98 4.60 -5.85 4.91
N TRP A 99 5.48 -6.51 5.65
CA TRP A 99 5.09 -7.14 6.90
C TRP A 99 4.71 -6.10 7.96
N ASP A 100 5.53 -5.06 8.12
CA ASP A 100 5.27 -3.99 9.08
C ASP A 100 3.98 -3.24 8.71
N TRP A 101 3.76 -2.94 7.42
CA TRP A 101 2.48 -2.42 6.94
C TRP A 101 1.28 -3.34 7.22
N ALA A 102 1.47 -4.67 7.10
CA ALA A 102 0.41 -5.63 7.43
C ALA A 102 0.07 -5.60 8.92
N LEU A 103 1.07 -5.45 9.79
CA LEU A 103 0.85 -5.29 11.23
C LEU A 103 0.03 -4.03 11.53
N ASP A 104 0.32 -2.90 10.87
CA ASP A 104 -0.48 -1.67 11.03
C ASP A 104 -1.97 -1.89 10.75
N LEU A 105 -2.30 -2.74 9.77
CA LEU A 105 -3.69 -3.08 9.45
C LEU A 105 -4.31 -4.03 10.49
N LEU A 106 -3.55 -5.02 10.94
CA LEU A 106 -4.00 -6.04 11.90
C LEU A 106 -4.21 -5.46 13.30
N ASP A 107 -3.35 -4.52 13.69
CA ASP A 107 -3.43 -3.82 14.99
C ASP A 107 -4.53 -2.75 14.99
N ASN A 108 -5.15 -2.45 13.84
CA ASN A 108 -6.20 -1.46 13.75
C ASN A 108 -7.57 -2.00 14.21
N PRO A 109 -8.11 -1.53 15.35
CA PRO A 109 -9.37 -2.04 15.89
C PRO A 109 -10.58 -1.70 15.00
N LEU A 110 -10.49 -0.68 14.14
CA LEU A 110 -11.55 -0.32 13.20
C LEU A 110 -11.59 -1.26 11.99
N LEU A 111 -10.47 -1.89 11.63
CA LEU A 111 -10.41 -2.86 10.53
C LEU A 111 -10.66 -4.29 11.00
N ALA A 112 -10.32 -4.61 12.26
CA ALA A 112 -10.54 -5.92 12.87
C ALA A 112 -11.88 -6.60 12.54
N PRO A 113 -13.07 -5.94 12.65
CA PRO A 113 -14.35 -6.58 12.35
C PRO A 113 -14.62 -6.82 10.87
N HIS A 114 -13.80 -6.27 9.98
CA HIS A 114 -13.98 -6.35 8.54
C HIS A 114 -13.11 -7.40 7.86
N PHE A 115 -12.15 -8.01 8.57
CA PHE A 115 -11.32 -9.06 7.99
C PHE A 115 -12.13 -10.33 7.70
N VAL A 116 -11.98 -10.80 6.47
CA VAL A 116 -12.47 -12.10 5.99
C VAL A 116 -11.26 -13.02 5.87
N TRP A 117 -11.21 -14.00 6.75
CA TRP A 117 -10.08 -14.93 6.87
C TRP A 117 -10.26 -16.19 6.03
N ASP A 118 -11.50 -16.66 5.93
CA ASP A 118 -11.83 -17.83 5.14
C ASP A 118 -11.96 -17.46 3.66
N VAL A 119 -11.24 -18.20 2.82
CA VAL A 119 -11.34 -18.09 1.37
C VAL A 119 -12.75 -18.48 0.95
N GLN A 120 -13.41 -17.60 0.20
CA GLN A 120 -14.72 -17.87 -0.38
C GLN A 120 -14.54 -18.31 -1.83
N CYS A 121 -14.95 -19.56 -2.13
CA CYS A 121 -15.04 -20.02 -3.51
C CYS A 121 -16.32 -19.45 -4.14
N VAL A 122 -16.17 -18.54 -5.09
CA VAL A 122 -17.29 -17.98 -5.86
C VAL A 122 -17.27 -18.64 -7.24
N TYR A 123 -18.35 -19.36 -7.57
CA TYR A 123 -18.52 -20.23 -8.75
C TYR A 123 -18.24 -19.59 -10.14
N LYS A 124 -17.86 -18.31 -10.21
CA LYS A 124 -17.70 -17.54 -11.45
C LYS A 124 -16.24 -17.26 -11.83
N HIS A 125 -15.27 -17.49 -10.93
CA HIS A 125 -13.85 -17.29 -11.18
C HIS A 125 -13.03 -18.33 -10.41
N ASP A 126 -11.98 -18.85 -11.04
CA ASP A 126 -11.08 -19.89 -10.53
C ASP A 126 -10.34 -19.42 -9.25
N GLY A 127 -11.05 -19.41 -8.13
CA GLY A 127 -10.51 -19.17 -6.78
C GLY A 127 -9.72 -20.36 -6.23
N ASP A 128 -9.56 -21.41 -7.05
CA ASP A 128 -9.01 -22.71 -6.72
C ASP A 128 -7.64 -22.60 -6.04
N GLN A 129 -6.77 -21.69 -6.49
CA GLN A 129 -5.42 -21.59 -5.95
C GLN A 129 -5.37 -21.14 -4.49
N TRP A 130 -6.20 -20.16 -4.07
CA TRP A 130 -6.22 -19.72 -2.67
C TRP A 130 -6.93 -20.71 -1.77
N TRP A 131 -7.96 -21.37 -2.31
CA TRP A 131 -8.66 -22.44 -1.63
C TRP A 131 -7.73 -23.63 -1.37
N ASP A 132 -6.92 -24.01 -2.36
CA ASP A 132 -5.91 -25.07 -2.24
C ASP A 132 -4.86 -24.72 -1.20
N ILE A 133 -4.35 -23.48 -1.21
CA ILE A 133 -3.40 -23.00 -0.20
C ILE A 133 -4.02 -23.11 1.20
N GLN A 134 -5.23 -22.59 1.41
CA GLN A 134 -5.88 -22.67 2.73
C GLN A 134 -6.18 -24.12 3.14
N SER A 135 -6.59 -24.98 2.20
CA SER A 135 -6.88 -26.40 2.46
C SER A 135 -5.64 -27.21 2.83
N ARG A 136 -4.46 -26.76 2.40
CA ARG A 136 -3.16 -27.32 2.78
C ARG A 136 -2.66 -26.83 4.14
N LEU A 137 -3.23 -25.75 4.69
CA LEU A 137 -2.89 -25.32 6.03
C LEU A 137 -3.43 -26.32 7.05
N LEU A 138 -2.65 -26.57 8.10
CA LEU A 138 -2.99 -27.52 9.16
C LEU A 138 -4.37 -27.20 9.77
N PRO A 139 -5.38 -28.07 9.62
CA PRO A 139 -6.75 -27.79 10.06
C PRO A 139 -6.87 -27.49 11.55
N ASP A 140 -5.98 -28.10 12.36
CA ASP A 140 -5.99 -27.97 13.82
C ASP A 140 -5.54 -26.60 14.33
N LEU A 141 -4.86 -25.80 13.49
CA LEU A 141 -4.25 -24.53 13.89
C LEU A 141 -5.11 -23.29 13.62
N LYS A 142 -6.31 -23.45 13.02
CA LYS A 142 -7.15 -22.33 12.53
C LYS A 142 -6.34 -21.29 11.74
N ALA A 143 -5.38 -21.76 10.96
CA ALA A 143 -4.53 -20.89 10.18
C ALA A 143 -5.29 -20.36 8.95
N ALA A 144 -5.09 -19.09 8.64
CA ALA A 144 -5.66 -18.45 7.47
C ALA A 144 -4.58 -17.68 6.71
N PRO A 145 -4.63 -17.63 5.37
CA PRO A 145 -3.70 -16.84 4.59
C PRO A 145 -4.02 -15.34 4.75
N PHE A 146 -2.96 -14.55 4.94
CA PHE A 146 -3.02 -13.10 4.81
C PHE A 146 -2.47 -12.72 3.43
N CYS A 147 -3.32 -12.23 2.52
CA CYS A 147 -2.92 -12.05 1.13
C CYS A 147 -2.81 -10.57 0.71
N PHE A 148 -1.83 -10.35 -0.15
CA PHE A 148 -1.49 -9.05 -0.71
C PHE A 148 -1.74 -9.04 -2.22
N ILE A 149 -2.36 -7.96 -2.72
CA ILE A 149 -2.30 -7.62 -4.14
C ILE A 149 -1.29 -6.48 -4.29
N LEU A 150 -0.27 -6.69 -5.12
CA LEU A 150 0.74 -5.70 -5.43
C LEU A 150 0.65 -5.32 -6.89
N TYR A 151 0.62 -4.02 -7.17
CA TYR A 151 0.74 -3.53 -8.53
C TYR A 151 1.55 -2.25 -8.57
N ALA A 152 2.22 -2.02 -9.69
CA ALA A 152 2.93 -0.79 -9.95
C ALA A 152 2.17 0.03 -10.99
N ASP A 153 1.88 1.28 -10.67
CA ASP A 153 1.27 2.20 -11.63
C ASP A 153 2.38 2.98 -12.34
N LYS A 154 2.68 2.58 -13.57
CA LYS A 154 3.70 3.25 -14.39
C LYS A 154 3.22 4.59 -14.95
N THR A 155 1.91 4.80 -15.04
CA THR A 155 1.30 6.04 -15.57
C THR A 155 1.34 7.17 -14.57
N ARG A 156 1.34 6.85 -13.27
CA ARG A 156 1.48 7.81 -12.18
C ARG A 156 2.94 8.01 -11.83
N LEU A 157 3.48 9.15 -12.23
CA LEU A 157 4.76 9.62 -11.70
C LEU A 157 4.49 10.28 -10.35
N SER A 158 4.84 9.61 -9.26
CA SER A 158 4.73 10.21 -7.93
C SER A 158 6.06 10.88 -7.59
N SER A 159 6.01 12.15 -7.20
CA SER A 159 7.13 12.88 -6.60
C SER A 159 6.95 12.94 -5.09
N HIS A 160 7.88 12.35 -4.34
CA HIS A 160 8.02 12.63 -2.92
C HIS A 160 9.26 13.53 -2.74
N GLY A 161 9.04 14.83 -2.61
CA GLY A 161 10.11 15.84 -2.68
C GLY A 161 10.80 15.80 -4.05
N THR A 162 12.13 15.59 -4.06
CA THR A 162 12.97 15.55 -5.27
C THR A 162 13.10 14.18 -5.92
N VAL A 163 12.52 13.11 -5.33
CA VAL A 163 12.64 11.74 -5.84
C VAL A 163 11.40 11.40 -6.67
N LYS A 164 11.63 11.09 -7.95
CA LYS A 164 10.60 10.61 -8.89
C LYS A 164 10.67 9.08 -8.98
N GLY A 165 9.53 8.42 -8.89
CA GLY A 165 9.41 6.97 -9.03
C GLY A 165 8.01 6.52 -9.38
N HIS A 166 7.88 5.28 -9.86
CA HIS A 166 6.57 4.68 -10.09
C HIS A 166 6.06 4.08 -8.77
N PRO A 167 4.91 4.50 -8.25
CA PRO A 167 4.40 3.97 -7.00
C PRO A 167 4.04 2.50 -7.17
N VAL A 168 4.42 1.71 -6.16
CA VAL A 168 3.94 0.35 -5.94
C VAL A 168 2.89 0.44 -4.85
N VAL A 169 1.68 0.01 -5.18
CA VAL A 169 0.53 0.00 -4.29
C VAL A 169 0.29 -1.43 -3.81
N VAL A 170 -0.03 -1.58 -2.53
CA VAL A 170 -0.48 -2.82 -1.92
C VAL A 170 -1.94 -2.70 -1.50
N CYS A 171 -2.72 -3.76 -1.68
CA CYS A 171 -4.03 -3.95 -1.07
C CYS A 171 -4.05 -5.26 -0.27
N CYS A 172 -4.76 -5.26 0.86
CA CYS A 172 -5.03 -6.49 1.62
C CYS A 172 -6.32 -7.14 1.09
N THR A 173 -6.23 -8.37 0.60
CA THR A 173 -7.39 -9.08 0.02
C THR A 173 -8.38 -9.58 1.06
N ASN A 174 -7.92 -9.74 2.30
CA ASN A 174 -8.77 -10.12 3.42
C ASN A 174 -9.75 -9.00 3.82
N LEU A 175 -9.63 -7.79 3.26
CA LEU A 175 -10.60 -6.72 3.44
C LEU A 175 -11.60 -6.68 2.28
N PRO A 176 -12.87 -6.28 2.50
CA PRO A 176 -13.85 -6.11 1.43
C PRO A 176 -13.39 -5.08 0.38
N VAL A 177 -13.75 -5.33 -0.89
CA VAL A 177 -13.43 -4.45 -2.03
C VAL A 177 -13.84 -2.98 -1.78
N LYS A 178 -14.95 -2.75 -1.07
CA LYS A 178 -15.40 -1.40 -0.70
C LYS A 178 -14.39 -0.66 0.19
N ILE A 179 -13.71 -1.37 1.10
CA ILE A 179 -12.68 -0.82 1.99
C ILE A 179 -11.37 -0.65 1.22
N GLN A 180 -10.99 -1.64 0.40
CA GLN A 180 -9.79 -1.56 -0.44
C GLN A 180 -9.81 -0.34 -1.38
N ASN A 181 -10.98 0.00 -1.92
CA ASN A 181 -11.18 1.14 -2.83
C ASN A 181 -11.57 2.44 -2.10
N SER A 182 -11.52 2.47 -0.77
CA SER A 182 -11.87 3.65 0.02
C SER A 182 -10.72 4.67 0.08
N LYS A 183 -10.88 5.73 0.88
CA LYS A 183 -9.81 6.70 1.20
C LYS A 183 -9.26 6.52 2.62
N GLY A 184 -9.63 5.43 3.30
CA GLY A 184 -9.25 5.15 4.68
C GLY A 184 -8.02 4.26 4.79
N ILE A 185 -7.63 3.94 6.02
CA ILE A 185 -6.42 3.14 6.32
C ILE A 185 -6.42 1.73 5.71
N GLY A 186 -7.60 1.13 5.48
CA GLY A 186 -7.72 -0.16 4.80
C GLY A 186 -7.71 -0.10 3.26
N SER A 187 -7.54 1.09 2.67
CA SER A 187 -7.45 1.23 1.22
C SER A 187 -6.10 0.78 0.67
N GLY A 188 -6.00 0.72 -0.66
CA GLY A 188 -4.72 0.56 -1.32
C GLY A 188 -3.71 1.60 -0.85
N TRP A 189 -2.52 1.16 -0.45
CA TRP A 189 -1.48 2.00 0.12
C TRP A 189 -0.20 1.96 -0.69
N VAL A 190 0.47 3.09 -0.87
CA VAL A 190 1.79 3.10 -1.52
C VAL A 190 2.79 2.53 -0.53
N VAL A 191 3.49 1.47 -0.90
CA VAL A 191 4.54 0.86 -0.05
C VAL A 191 5.93 1.05 -0.62
N ARG A 192 6.05 1.51 -1.86
CA ARG A 192 7.36 1.74 -2.48
C ARG A 192 7.27 2.64 -3.70
N TRP A 193 8.41 3.22 -4.07
CA TRP A 193 8.62 3.80 -5.39
C TRP A 193 9.67 2.99 -6.17
N LEU A 194 9.30 2.52 -7.36
CA LEU A 194 10.26 1.94 -8.31
C LEU A 194 11.20 3.05 -8.79
N PRO A 195 12.53 2.83 -8.72
CA PRO A 195 13.49 3.81 -9.17
C PRO A 195 13.38 4.02 -10.69
N ILE A 196 13.44 5.28 -11.11
CA ILE A 196 13.52 5.63 -12.52
C ILE A 196 14.96 5.41 -12.97
N VAL A 197 15.13 4.49 -13.92
CA VAL A 197 16.39 4.34 -14.63
C VAL A 197 16.43 5.45 -15.70
N PRO A 198 17.45 6.35 -15.69
CA PRO A 198 17.52 7.46 -16.62
C PRO A 198 17.42 6.98 -18.06
N LYS A 199 16.48 7.53 -18.83
CA LYS A 199 16.33 7.21 -20.25
C LYS A 199 17.60 7.58 -20.98
N ASP A 200 18.09 6.66 -21.80
CA ASP A 200 19.19 6.90 -22.71
C ASP A 200 18.71 6.46 -24.10
N THR A 201 18.38 7.42 -24.94
CA THR A 201 17.83 7.20 -26.29
C THR A 201 18.77 6.36 -27.15
N SER A 202 20.08 6.38 -26.88
CA SER A 202 21.07 5.55 -27.57
C SER A 202 21.08 4.09 -27.08
N LYS A 203 20.46 3.80 -25.93
CA LYS A 203 20.46 2.47 -25.28
C LYS A 203 19.06 1.85 -25.15
N GLU A 204 18.00 2.63 -25.35
CA GLU A 204 16.62 2.16 -25.33
C GLU A 204 16.40 1.07 -26.40
N GLY A 205 15.67 0.01 -26.06
CA GLY A 205 15.48 -1.15 -26.93
C GLY A 205 16.63 -2.18 -26.95
N LYS A 206 17.81 -1.86 -26.38
CA LYS A 206 18.92 -2.83 -26.28
C LYS A 206 18.68 -3.80 -25.13
N LEU A 207 18.81 -5.11 -25.40
CA LEU A 207 18.63 -6.20 -24.42
C LEU A 207 19.34 -5.90 -23.09
N ARG A 208 20.64 -5.58 -23.13
CA ARG A 208 21.44 -5.29 -21.93
C ARG A 208 20.87 -4.17 -21.05
N TYR A 209 20.25 -3.15 -21.66
CA TYR A 209 19.69 -2.02 -20.93
C TYR A 209 18.28 -2.34 -20.41
N THR A 210 17.50 -3.13 -21.13
CA THR A 210 16.25 -3.73 -20.62
C THR A 210 16.51 -4.63 -19.42
N THR A 211 17.49 -5.54 -19.53
CA THR A 211 17.93 -6.40 -18.41
C THR A 211 18.39 -5.57 -17.21
N LEU A 212 19.11 -4.46 -17.42
CA LEU A 212 19.47 -3.55 -16.34
C LEU A 212 18.23 -3.03 -15.60
N LYS A 213 17.20 -2.55 -16.32
CA LYS A 213 15.95 -2.08 -15.72
C LYS A 213 15.29 -3.21 -14.90
N CYS A 214 15.20 -4.42 -15.45
CA CYS A 214 14.66 -5.58 -14.74
C CYS A 214 15.44 -5.87 -13.46
N VAL A 215 16.78 -5.98 -13.53
CA VAL A 215 17.63 -6.27 -12.37
C VAL A 215 17.48 -5.20 -11.28
N VAL A 216 17.44 -3.92 -11.67
CA VAL A 216 17.20 -2.82 -10.74
C VAL A 216 15.84 -3.01 -10.06
N TRP A 217 14.78 -3.27 -10.81
CA TRP A 217 13.43 -3.43 -10.26
C TRP A 217 13.29 -4.65 -9.35
N HIS A 218 13.83 -5.81 -9.73
CA HIS A 218 13.83 -7.04 -8.92
C HIS A 218 14.63 -6.89 -7.64
N LYS A 219 15.88 -6.43 -7.69
CA LYS A 219 16.69 -6.20 -6.47
C LYS A 219 16.03 -5.24 -5.51
N SER A 220 15.33 -4.27 -6.08
CA SER A 220 14.62 -3.24 -5.35
C SER A 220 13.29 -3.78 -4.80
N PHE A 221 12.65 -4.78 -5.45
CA PHE A 221 11.48 -5.51 -4.96
C PHE A 221 11.79 -6.44 -3.80
N VAL A 222 12.95 -7.08 -3.81
CA VAL A 222 13.42 -7.88 -2.66
C VAL A 222 13.46 -7.03 -1.37
N LYS A 223 13.73 -5.73 -1.45
CA LYS A 223 13.71 -4.83 -0.28
C LYS A 223 12.31 -4.63 0.32
N LEU A 224 11.26 -4.81 -0.48
CA LEU A 224 9.87 -4.75 -0.04
C LEU A 224 9.46 -6.03 0.72
N LEU A 225 10.07 -7.17 0.36
CA LEU A 225 9.81 -8.48 0.94
C LEU A 225 10.65 -8.81 2.19
N VAL A 226 11.36 -7.83 2.75
CA VAL A 226 12.18 -8.04 3.94
C VAL A 226 11.29 -8.54 5.08
N ASN A 227 11.81 -9.50 5.86
CA ASN A 227 11.15 -10.20 6.97
C ASN A 227 9.96 -11.11 6.59
N LEU A 228 9.35 -10.95 5.41
CA LEU A 228 8.28 -11.86 4.96
C LEU A 228 8.75 -13.31 4.83
N ASP A 229 9.99 -13.55 4.37
CA ASP A 229 10.55 -14.90 4.22
C ASP A 229 10.53 -15.71 5.53
N GLN A 230 10.66 -15.05 6.68
CA GLN A 230 10.55 -15.72 7.98
C GLN A 230 9.11 -16.18 8.23
N TYR A 231 8.14 -15.27 8.07
CA TYR A 231 6.73 -15.55 8.35
C TYR A 231 6.08 -16.47 7.33
N LEU A 232 6.58 -16.49 6.09
CA LEU A 232 6.19 -17.49 5.09
C LEU A 232 6.60 -18.92 5.49
N LYS A 233 7.66 -19.08 6.30
CA LYS A 233 8.13 -20.39 6.79
C LYS A 233 7.46 -20.83 8.07
N THR A 234 7.31 -19.91 9.01
CA THR A 234 6.86 -20.24 10.38
C THR A 234 5.39 -19.93 10.62
N GLY A 235 4.74 -19.20 9.71
CA GLY A 235 3.53 -18.45 10.03
C GLY A 235 3.81 -17.31 11.00
N CYS A 236 2.79 -16.52 11.29
CA CYS A 236 2.76 -15.60 12.40
C CYS A 236 1.52 -15.91 13.24
N MET A 237 1.72 -16.11 14.53
CA MET A 237 0.60 -16.23 15.45
C MET A 237 0.15 -14.83 15.83
N MET A 238 -1.04 -14.45 15.37
CA MET A 238 -1.66 -13.22 15.78
C MET A 238 -2.75 -13.54 16.79
N SER A 239 -2.65 -12.98 18.00
CA SER A 239 -3.81 -12.85 18.86
C SER A 239 -4.68 -11.76 18.27
N LEU A 240 -5.35 -12.06 17.15
CA LEU A 240 -6.41 -11.21 16.67
C LEU A 240 -7.35 -11.00 17.86
N ILE A 241 -7.88 -9.79 17.96
CA ILE A 241 -8.94 -9.44 18.89
C ILE A 241 -10.21 -10.18 18.42
N CYS A 242 -10.19 -11.51 18.44
CA CYS A 242 -11.39 -12.31 18.59
C CYS A 242 -12.04 -11.72 19.83
N GLY A 243 -13.13 -10.98 19.62
CA GLY A 243 -13.61 -9.94 20.52
C GLY A 243 -13.74 -10.34 21.99
N VAL A 244 -14.03 -9.35 22.83
CA VAL A 244 -14.34 -9.52 24.25
C VAL A 244 -15.28 -10.73 24.41
N GLN A 245 -14.77 -11.84 25.01
CA GLN A 245 -15.33 -13.21 25.17
C GLN A 245 -14.65 -14.38 24.42
N CYS A 246 -13.50 -14.22 23.79
CA CYS A 246 -12.81 -15.37 23.16
C CYS A 246 -12.28 -16.40 24.19
N LYS A 247 -12.99 -17.53 24.32
CA LYS A 247 -12.67 -18.72 25.14
C LYS A 247 -11.64 -19.65 24.48
N CYS A 248 -10.46 -19.15 24.10
CA CYS A 248 -9.44 -20.00 23.45
C CYS A 248 -8.30 -20.41 24.40
N SER A 249 -7.90 -21.68 24.31
CA SER A 249 -6.79 -22.28 25.06
C SER A 249 -5.44 -21.67 24.68
N CYS A 250 -4.58 -21.38 25.66
CA CYS A 250 -3.23 -20.87 25.44
C CYS A 250 -2.46 -21.78 24.45
N PRO A 251 -1.96 -21.25 23.32
CA PRO A 251 -1.46 -22.09 22.23
C PRO A 251 0.00 -22.56 22.42
N VAL A 252 0.68 -22.15 23.49
CA VAL A 252 1.99 -22.70 23.86
C VAL A 252 1.84 -24.08 24.50
N CYS A 253 0.79 -24.27 25.29
CA CYS A 253 0.60 -25.45 26.14
C CYS A 253 -0.74 -26.17 25.94
N LEU A 254 -1.66 -25.63 25.13
CA LEU A 254 -3.01 -26.16 24.87
C LEU A 254 -3.79 -26.51 26.15
N VAL A 255 -3.75 -25.62 27.16
CA VAL A 255 -4.46 -25.82 28.43
C VAL A 255 -5.97 -25.94 28.17
N PRO A 256 -6.64 -27.02 28.62
CA PRO A 256 -8.08 -27.17 28.49
C PRO A 256 -8.84 -25.97 29.07
N LEU A 257 -9.94 -25.59 28.42
CA LEU A 257 -10.71 -24.38 28.77
C LEU A 257 -11.14 -24.34 30.26
N ASN A 258 -11.46 -25.49 30.84
CA ASN A 258 -11.85 -25.64 32.24
C ASN A 258 -10.66 -25.56 33.23
N GLU A 259 -9.41 -25.60 32.76
CA GLU A 259 -8.21 -25.59 33.59
C GLU A 259 -7.40 -24.29 33.49
N LEU A 260 -7.78 -23.36 32.61
CA LEU A 260 -7.11 -22.07 32.39
C LEU A 260 -6.93 -21.22 33.66
N HIS A 261 -7.80 -21.39 34.66
CA HIS A 261 -7.74 -20.63 35.92
C HIS A 261 -6.86 -21.28 36.99
N ASN A 262 -6.37 -22.51 36.78
CA ASN A 262 -5.63 -23.26 37.78
C ASN A 262 -4.12 -23.11 37.59
N LEU A 263 -3.55 -22.11 38.27
CA LEU A 263 -2.12 -21.76 38.20
C LEU A 263 -1.17 -22.78 38.86
N SER A 264 -1.70 -23.84 39.50
CA SER A 264 -0.88 -24.89 40.13
C SER A 264 -0.44 -26.00 39.18
N LYS A 265 -0.93 -25.99 37.92
CA LYS A 265 -0.66 -27.01 36.90
C LYS A 265 0.28 -26.46 35.81
N THR A 266 1.17 -27.32 35.29
CA THR A 266 2.10 -27.00 34.19
C THR A 266 1.94 -27.97 33.02
N PHE A 267 2.17 -27.50 31.79
CA PHE A 267 1.91 -28.24 30.54
C PHE A 267 3.08 -28.07 29.54
N PRO A 268 3.39 -29.09 28.70
CA PRO A 268 4.53 -29.08 27.78
C PRO A 268 4.31 -28.27 26.48
N ILE A 269 5.39 -27.78 25.86
CA ILE A 269 5.39 -26.92 24.66
C ILE A 269 5.43 -27.75 23.35
N ARG A 270 4.68 -27.37 22.30
CA ARG A 270 4.77 -28.00 20.96
C ARG A 270 4.82 -26.97 19.79
N GLY A 271 5.73 -27.14 18.83
CA GLY A 271 5.91 -26.28 17.62
C GLY A 271 5.55 -26.98 16.29
N GLY A 272 5.25 -26.19 15.23
CA GLY A 272 4.60 -26.63 13.96
C GLY A 272 5.50 -26.93 12.74
N VAL A 273 4.87 -27.38 11.63
CA VAL A 273 5.47 -27.98 10.41
C VAL A 273 5.79 -26.93 9.31
N HIS A 274 6.80 -27.22 8.49
CA HIS A 274 7.57 -26.32 7.61
C HIS A 274 7.08 -26.24 6.14
N LEU A 275 6.67 -25.05 5.66
CA LEU A 275 6.13 -24.80 4.30
C LEU A 275 7.17 -24.42 3.22
N LEU A 276 8.47 -24.44 3.54
CA LEU A 276 9.54 -23.99 2.62
C LEU A 276 9.63 -24.78 1.31
N GLY A 277 9.22 -26.05 1.31
CA GLY A 277 9.27 -26.91 0.12
C GLY A 277 8.34 -26.40 -0.99
N GLU A 278 7.11 -26.04 -0.61
CA GLU A 278 6.10 -25.53 -1.54
C GLU A 278 6.44 -24.10 -1.99
N LEU A 279 6.96 -23.26 -1.08
CA LEU A 279 7.37 -21.90 -1.43
C LEU A 279 8.58 -21.89 -2.38
N LYS A 280 9.53 -22.83 -2.22
CA LYS A 280 10.64 -23.01 -3.14
C LYS A 280 10.17 -23.49 -4.52
N MET A 281 9.21 -24.42 -4.57
CA MET A 281 8.56 -24.81 -5.83
C MET A 281 7.91 -23.60 -6.50
N ILE A 282 7.10 -22.82 -5.80
CA ILE A 282 6.44 -21.64 -6.37
C ILE A 282 7.45 -20.57 -6.81
N LEU A 283 8.54 -20.34 -6.07
CA LEU A 283 9.58 -19.38 -6.45
C LEU A 283 10.47 -19.89 -7.59
N THR A 284 10.61 -21.21 -7.73
CA THR A 284 11.34 -21.85 -8.83
C THR A 284 10.47 -21.92 -10.08
N ASP A 285 9.17 -22.18 -9.95
CA ASP A 285 8.18 -22.11 -11.03
C ASP A 285 7.98 -20.66 -11.50
N LEU A 286 7.88 -19.68 -10.58
CA LEU A 286 7.88 -18.24 -10.93
C LEU A 286 9.22 -17.76 -11.50
N GLY A 287 10.31 -18.48 -11.25
CA GLY A 287 11.63 -18.19 -11.82
C GLY A 287 11.81 -18.76 -13.23
N CYS A 288 11.38 -20.01 -13.44
CA CYS A 288 11.58 -20.76 -14.68
C CYS A 288 10.40 -20.63 -15.66
N GLU A 289 9.14 -20.74 -15.21
CA GLU A 289 7.98 -20.55 -16.08
C GLU A 289 7.79 -19.09 -16.49
N ALA A 290 8.23 -18.11 -15.69
CA ALA A 290 8.14 -16.71 -16.08
C ALA A 290 9.17 -16.33 -17.16
N GLU A 291 10.36 -16.95 -17.18
CA GLU A 291 11.32 -16.77 -18.28
C GLU A 291 10.83 -17.50 -19.55
N ASP A 292 10.44 -18.77 -19.46
CA ASP A 292 10.03 -19.56 -20.62
C ASP A 292 8.69 -19.09 -21.23
N LYS A 293 7.70 -18.71 -20.40
CA LYS A 293 6.39 -18.20 -20.87
C LYS A 293 6.50 -16.78 -21.42
N PHE A 294 7.45 -15.97 -20.92
CA PHE A 294 7.74 -14.64 -21.46
C PHE A 294 8.55 -14.73 -22.77
N GLU A 295 9.53 -15.63 -22.87
CA GLU A 295 10.24 -15.88 -24.13
C GLU A 295 9.32 -16.46 -25.22
N LYS A 296 8.41 -17.37 -24.84
CA LYS A 296 7.39 -17.93 -25.72
C LYS A 296 6.33 -16.89 -26.14
N GLN A 297 5.85 -16.04 -25.21
CA GLN A 297 4.97 -14.92 -25.56
C GLN A 297 5.66 -13.87 -26.44
N ILE A 298 6.95 -13.61 -26.27
CA ILE A 298 7.73 -12.70 -27.13
C ILE A 298 7.93 -13.29 -28.53
N THR A 299 8.06 -14.61 -28.67
CA THR A 299 8.16 -15.28 -29.98
C THR A 299 6.81 -15.44 -30.68
N GLU A 300 5.71 -15.54 -29.93
CA GLU A 300 4.35 -15.72 -30.45
C GLU A 300 3.56 -14.40 -30.65
N PHE A 301 4.06 -13.25 -30.17
CA PHE A 301 3.39 -11.96 -30.37
C PHE A 301 3.47 -11.52 -31.85
N PRO A 302 2.34 -11.23 -32.54
CA PRO A 302 2.37 -10.73 -33.91
C PRO A 302 3.09 -9.38 -33.95
N ARG A 303 4.16 -9.32 -34.76
CA ARG A 303 4.89 -8.08 -35.06
C ARG A 303 3.99 -7.19 -35.89
N TRP A 304 3.30 -6.26 -35.25
CA TRP A 304 2.61 -5.19 -35.94
C TRP A 304 3.66 -4.27 -36.57
N HIS A 305 3.88 -4.43 -37.87
CA HIS A 305 4.51 -3.41 -38.69
C HIS A 305 3.48 -2.29 -38.87
N ALA A 306 3.79 -1.11 -38.35
CA ALA A 306 3.05 0.10 -38.69
C ALA A 306 3.39 0.45 -40.15
N GLU A 307 2.48 0.13 -41.08
CA GLU A 307 2.47 0.76 -42.39
C GLU A 307 2.12 2.24 -42.20
N GLY A 308 2.98 3.09 -42.76
CA GLY A 308 2.90 4.54 -42.62
C GLY A 308 1.68 5.12 -43.31
N ILE A 309 1.07 6.09 -42.65
CA ILE A 309 0.17 7.06 -43.29
C ILE A 309 0.98 8.35 -43.38
N ASN A 310 1.40 8.68 -44.61
CA ASN A 310 1.94 9.98 -44.97
C ASN A 310 0.84 11.05 -44.85
N TYR A 311 1.27 12.26 -44.49
CA TYR A 311 0.49 13.51 -44.41
C TYR A 311 -0.44 13.75 -45.59
#